data_AF-A0A0T9PSZ8-F1
#
_entry.id   AF-A0A0T9PSZ8-F1
#
_cell.length_a   1.000
_cell.length_b   1.000
_cell.length_c   1.000
_cell.angle_alpha   90.00
_cell.angle_beta   90.00
_cell.angle_gamma   90.00
#
_symmetry.space_group_name_H-M   'P 1'
#
loop_
_entity.id
_entity.type
_entity.pdbx_description
1 polymer ?
#
loop_
_entity_poly.entity_id
_entity_poly.type
_entity_poly.pdbx_seq_one_letter_code
_entity_poly.pdbx_strand_id
1 'polypeptide(L)'
;MTVNDDFREFVNSFALSSIDFSDGFVSVCLNEQSVKAEDFSKQLKTYGLIAEIIIDDNTLAFSIGSGSFRDDSIIFSSLDSLWRKSCSLSMVPEKFLLLSEQRSSFDDFPEINSIKQFIEWRTVLVRLSNHHFDTKSIWYLPDDEGGKEIVVEMHDNLSRVKKVNFSSLSLDSASKLIMTLNLDDAQSGERKSILKKAISDFVKDDKSIDNIITAGERVYNRYNDLLDLYTKRFSVNSILSEIEKKNIEYTTKINDFISSSQSKAFAIPGALIAVAALAKVTNEWEYLLVLIGLWMIYYITKTSNDVLRESYDHLVSDLDESFSRYYEFDEGKEVRKSAAKTLESLKIKIQNAKSRLNNIDLLGIFMFFLGVLYIIFK
;
A
#
# COMPACT_ATOMS: atom_id res chain seq x y z
N MET A 1 -10.80 -44.14 -14.40
CA MET A 1 -9.50 -43.70 -13.88
C MET A 1 -9.36 -42.22 -14.17
N THR A 2 -8.82 -41.45 -13.23
CA THR A 2 -8.61 -40.02 -13.47
C THR A 2 -7.36 -39.85 -14.34
N VAL A 3 -7.28 -38.79 -15.16
CA VAL A 3 -6.12 -38.46 -16.01
C VAL A 3 -4.80 -38.38 -15.21
N ASN A 4 -4.88 -38.27 -13.88
CA ASN A 4 -3.70 -38.25 -13.00
C ASN A 4 -3.17 -39.65 -12.70
N ASP A 5 -4.05 -40.65 -12.57
CA ASP A 5 -3.66 -42.04 -12.32
C ASP A 5 -3.01 -42.64 -13.57
N ASP A 6 -3.58 -42.37 -14.75
CA ASP A 6 -3.08 -42.86 -16.04
C ASP A 6 -1.69 -42.29 -16.39
N PHE A 7 -1.43 -41.02 -16.04
CA PHE A 7 -0.10 -40.42 -16.23
C PHE A 7 0.92 -40.97 -15.25
N ARG A 8 0.51 -41.27 -14.01
CA ARG A 8 1.39 -41.86 -13.01
C ARG A 8 1.79 -43.28 -13.35
N GLU A 9 0.85 -44.08 -13.87
CA GLU A 9 1.15 -45.42 -14.40
C GLU A 9 2.15 -45.35 -15.56
N PHE A 10 1.92 -44.44 -16.52
CA PHE A 10 2.86 -44.21 -17.62
C PHE A 10 4.26 -43.82 -17.14
N VAL A 11 4.37 -42.88 -16.19
CA VAL A 11 5.66 -42.47 -15.60
C VAL A 11 6.36 -43.63 -14.91
N ASN A 12 5.62 -44.45 -14.15
CA ASN A 12 6.19 -45.61 -13.47
C ASN A 12 6.73 -46.65 -14.48
N SER A 13 5.99 -46.90 -15.56
CA SER A 13 6.44 -47.77 -16.64
C SER A 13 7.69 -47.20 -17.34
N PHE A 14 7.72 -45.89 -17.56
CA PHE A 14 8.89 -45.20 -18.13
C PHE A 14 10.12 -45.28 -17.23
N ALA A 15 9.97 -45.09 -15.91
CA ALA A 15 11.06 -45.16 -14.94
C ALA A 15 11.68 -46.56 -14.80
N LEU A 16 10.93 -47.61 -15.15
CA LEU A 16 11.42 -48.99 -15.18
C LEU A 16 12.12 -49.36 -16.50
N SER A 17 12.15 -48.45 -17.48
CA SER A 17 12.69 -48.70 -18.82
C SER A 17 14.15 -48.24 -18.91
N SER A 18 14.97 -48.88 -19.76
CA SER A 18 16.30 -48.37 -20.08
C SER A 18 16.24 -47.44 -21.29
N ILE A 19 16.94 -46.31 -21.21
CA ILE A 19 16.86 -45.25 -22.23
C ILE A 19 18.26 -44.95 -22.72
N ASP A 20 18.41 -44.94 -24.04
CA ASP A 20 19.65 -44.58 -24.73
C ASP A 20 19.44 -43.41 -25.70
N PHE A 21 20.43 -42.54 -25.78
CA PHE A 21 20.43 -41.34 -26.62
C PHE A 21 21.52 -41.47 -27.67
N SER A 22 21.13 -41.62 -28.93
CA SER A 22 22.06 -41.73 -30.05
C SER A 22 21.62 -40.85 -31.23
N ASP A 23 22.52 -40.00 -31.73
CA ASP A 23 22.37 -39.23 -32.98
C ASP A 23 21.01 -38.52 -33.19
N GLY A 24 20.44 -37.93 -32.13
CA GLY A 24 19.16 -37.20 -32.20
C GLY A 24 17.91 -38.09 -32.14
N PHE A 25 18.08 -39.37 -31.78
CA PHE A 25 17.03 -40.32 -31.47
C PHE A 25 17.10 -40.76 -30.01
N VAL A 26 15.95 -41.14 -29.48
CA VAL A 26 15.80 -41.78 -28.18
C VAL A 26 15.28 -43.18 -28.40
N SER A 27 15.99 -44.14 -27.81
CA SER A 27 15.59 -45.54 -27.77
C SER A 27 15.17 -45.89 -26.35
N VAL A 28 13.92 -46.29 -26.16
CA VAL A 28 13.36 -46.73 -24.88
C VAL A 28 13.14 -48.24 -24.95
N CYS A 29 13.90 -49.00 -24.17
CA CYS A 29 13.72 -50.44 -24.02
C CYS A 29 12.81 -50.71 -22.82
N LEU A 30 11.61 -51.22 -23.10
CA LEU A 30 10.64 -51.59 -22.08
C LEU A 30 11.01 -52.92 -21.43
N ASN A 31 10.85 -52.99 -20.11
CA ASN A 31 10.95 -54.26 -19.39
C ASN A 31 9.74 -55.14 -19.68
N GLU A 32 9.95 -56.46 -19.86
CA GLU A 32 8.90 -57.45 -20.23
C GLU A 32 7.67 -57.49 -19.29
N GLN A 33 7.81 -56.96 -18.08
CA GLN A 33 6.75 -56.92 -17.05
C GLN A 33 5.97 -55.59 -16.98
N SER A 34 6.32 -54.60 -17.81
CA SER A 34 5.79 -53.23 -17.68
C SER A 34 4.49 -53.00 -18.46
N VAL A 35 4.57 -52.79 -19.77
CA VAL A 35 3.46 -52.46 -20.68
C VAL A 35 3.83 -52.94 -22.08
N LYS A 36 2.84 -53.29 -22.91
CA LYS A 36 3.08 -53.62 -24.33
C LYS A 36 3.59 -52.38 -25.08
N ALA A 37 4.58 -52.54 -25.96
CA ALA A 37 5.16 -51.45 -26.75
C ALA A 37 4.11 -50.63 -27.54
N GLU A 38 3.08 -51.28 -28.06
CA GLU A 38 1.98 -50.61 -28.78
C GLU A 38 1.15 -49.66 -27.91
N ASP A 39 0.89 -50.05 -26.66
CA ASP A 39 0.10 -49.24 -25.72
C ASP A 39 0.96 -48.08 -25.18
N PHE A 40 2.24 -48.33 -24.94
CA PHE A 40 3.20 -47.30 -24.57
C PHE A 40 3.39 -46.25 -25.67
N SER A 41 3.44 -46.68 -26.94
CA SER A 41 3.47 -45.81 -28.12
C SER A 41 2.24 -44.90 -28.20
N LYS A 42 1.04 -45.43 -27.92
CA LYS A 42 -0.18 -44.63 -27.83
C LYS A 42 -0.12 -43.61 -26.69
N GLN A 43 0.41 -43.98 -25.53
CA GLN A 43 0.60 -43.08 -24.40
C GLN A 43 1.57 -41.94 -24.74
N LEU A 44 2.71 -42.23 -25.37
CA LEU A 44 3.66 -41.22 -25.85
C LEU A 44 3.00 -40.21 -26.81
N LYS A 45 2.18 -40.69 -27.76
CA LYS A 45 1.42 -39.81 -28.66
C LYS A 45 0.36 -38.99 -27.94
N THR A 46 -0.32 -39.59 -26.95
CA THR A 46 -1.33 -38.91 -26.12
C THR A 46 -0.73 -37.76 -25.32
N TYR A 47 0.48 -37.95 -24.77
CA TYR A 47 1.20 -36.95 -23.97
C TYR A 47 2.07 -35.97 -24.80
N GLY A 48 1.96 -36.04 -26.13
CA GLY A 48 2.36 -34.95 -27.03
C GLY A 48 3.50 -35.27 -28.00
N LEU A 49 3.92 -36.53 -28.16
CA LEU A 49 4.86 -36.90 -29.22
C LEU A 49 4.15 -36.95 -30.59
N ILE A 50 4.70 -36.28 -31.59
CA ILE A 50 4.24 -36.31 -32.99
C ILE A 50 5.14 -37.20 -33.85
N ALA A 51 6.42 -37.31 -33.46
CA ALA A 51 7.40 -38.08 -34.21
C ALA A 51 6.92 -39.51 -34.48
N GLU A 52 7.33 -40.03 -35.63
CA GLU A 52 7.12 -41.44 -35.95
C GLU A 52 7.90 -42.30 -34.96
N ILE A 53 7.23 -43.31 -34.40
CA ILE A 53 7.81 -44.24 -33.44
C ILE A 53 8.06 -45.55 -34.19
N ILE A 54 9.32 -45.94 -34.25
CA ILE A 54 9.74 -47.25 -34.75
C ILE A 54 9.70 -48.22 -33.56
N ILE A 55 9.01 -49.34 -33.73
CA ILE A 55 8.89 -50.38 -32.70
C ILE A 55 9.62 -51.62 -33.20
N ASP A 56 10.60 -52.08 -32.43
CA ASP A 56 11.33 -53.32 -32.66
C ASP A 56 11.33 -54.14 -31.36
N ASP A 57 10.52 -55.21 -31.34
CA ASP A 57 10.17 -56.00 -30.16
C ASP A 57 9.71 -55.13 -28.96
N ASN A 58 10.57 -54.95 -27.95
CA ASN A 58 10.32 -54.13 -26.75
C ASN A 58 11.03 -52.77 -26.79
N THR A 59 11.65 -52.41 -27.91
CA THR A 59 12.38 -51.16 -28.07
C THR A 59 11.55 -50.18 -28.90
N LEU A 60 11.36 -48.97 -28.38
CA LEU A 60 10.74 -47.87 -29.10
C LEU A 60 11.79 -46.82 -29.42
N ALA A 61 11.96 -46.51 -30.70
CA ALA A 61 12.87 -45.46 -31.16
C ALA A 61 12.10 -44.30 -31.81
N PHE A 62 12.39 -43.06 -31.42
CA PHE A 62 11.80 -41.86 -32.00
C PHE A 62 12.78 -40.68 -32.00
N SER A 63 12.57 -39.73 -32.92
CA SER A 63 13.40 -38.52 -33.01
C SER A 63 13.04 -37.50 -31.92
N ILE A 64 14.03 -36.79 -31.38
CA ILE A 64 13.87 -35.74 -30.35
C ILE A 64 14.09 -34.31 -30.87
N GLY A 65 13.98 -34.09 -32.19
CA GLY A 65 14.10 -32.77 -32.79
C GLY A 65 13.03 -31.76 -32.34
N SER A 66 13.24 -30.48 -32.65
CA SER A 66 12.34 -29.37 -32.29
C SER A 66 10.93 -29.47 -32.89
N GLY A 67 10.70 -30.35 -33.86
CA GLY A 67 9.39 -30.66 -34.45
C GLY A 67 8.77 -31.98 -33.97
N SER A 68 9.43 -32.71 -33.07
CA SER A 68 8.98 -34.03 -32.62
C SER A 68 7.86 -34.00 -31.60
N PHE A 69 7.62 -32.85 -30.95
CA PHE A 69 6.68 -32.69 -29.86
C PHE A 69 5.65 -31.60 -30.20
N ARG A 70 4.41 -31.78 -29.73
CA ARG A 70 3.35 -30.77 -29.79
C ARG A 70 3.65 -29.61 -28.85
N ASP A 71 3.05 -28.46 -29.14
CA ASP A 71 3.17 -27.26 -28.31
C ASP A 71 2.65 -27.46 -26.87
N ASP A 72 1.69 -28.35 -26.68
CA ASP A 72 1.12 -28.74 -25.38
C ASP A 72 1.69 -30.04 -24.83
N SER A 73 2.82 -30.52 -25.37
CA SER A 73 3.46 -31.72 -24.86
C SER A 73 3.95 -31.53 -23.43
N ILE A 74 3.73 -32.57 -22.62
CA ILE A 74 4.27 -32.69 -21.27
C ILE A 74 5.58 -33.51 -21.25
N ILE A 75 6.06 -33.95 -22.42
CA ILE A 75 7.29 -34.70 -22.57
C ILE A 75 8.38 -33.75 -23.06
N PHE A 76 9.52 -33.78 -22.38
CA PHE A 76 10.65 -32.91 -22.64
C PHE A 76 11.90 -33.76 -22.82
N SER A 77 12.67 -33.45 -23.86
CA SER A 77 13.93 -34.14 -24.14
C SER A 77 14.91 -34.09 -22.96
N SER A 78 15.04 -32.92 -22.33
CA SER A 78 16.00 -32.62 -21.25
C SER A 78 15.49 -31.49 -20.37
N LEU A 79 16.16 -31.28 -19.23
CA LEU A 79 15.89 -30.13 -18.35
C LEU A 79 16.04 -28.78 -19.07
N ASP A 80 16.96 -28.65 -20.03
CA ASP A 80 17.12 -27.45 -20.86
C ASP A 80 15.87 -27.15 -21.71
N SER A 81 15.23 -28.19 -22.25
CA SER A 81 13.99 -28.02 -23.02
C SER A 81 12.81 -27.62 -22.12
N LEU A 82 12.71 -28.19 -20.92
CA LEU A 82 11.73 -27.78 -19.92
C LEU A 82 11.96 -26.33 -19.49
N TRP A 83 13.22 -25.95 -19.24
CA TRP A 83 13.61 -24.59 -18.86
C TRP A 83 13.15 -23.55 -19.89
N ARG A 84 13.45 -23.79 -21.19
CA ARG A 84 13.04 -22.90 -22.28
C ARG A 84 11.52 -22.76 -22.36
N LYS A 85 10.79 -23.88 -22.27
CA LYS A 85 9.32 -23.85 -22.25
C LYS A 85 8.80 -23.07 -21.05
N SER A 86 9.36 -23.30 -19.87
CA SER A 86 8.92 -22.65 -18.64
C SER A 86 9.18 -21.14 -18.66
N CYS A 87 10.31 -20.70 -19.24
CA CYS A 87 10.58 -19.28 -19.50
C CYS A 87 9.53 -18.67 -20.44
N SER A 88 9.18 -19.37 -21.52
CA SER A 88 8.17 -18.87 -22.48
C SER A 88 6.77 -18.76 -21.88
N LEU A 89 6.40 -19.69 -20.98
CA LEU A 89 5.09 -19.70 -20.33
C LEU A 89 5.04 -18.83 -19.07
N SER A 90 6.19 -18.35 -18.57
CA SER A 90 6.32 -17.72 -17.25
C SER A 90 5.78 -18.59 -16.09
N MET A 91 5.79 -19.92 -16.27
CA MET A 91 5.40 -20.89 -15.25
C MET A 91 6.06 -22.24 -15.55
N VAL A 92 6.27 -23.05 -14.52
CA VAL A 92 6.67 -24.45 -14.69
C VAL A 92 5.43 -25.31 -14.87
N PRO A 93 5.34 -26.15 -15.92
CA PRO A 93 4.23 -27.08 -16.10
C PRO A 93 4.02 -27.98 -14.87
N GLU A 94 2.76 -28.17 -14.46
CA GLU A 94 2.44 -29.04 -13.31
C GLU A 94 2.77 -30.51 -13.58
N LYS A 95 2.59 -30.93 -14.84
CA LYS A 95 2.92 -32.28 -15.32
C LYS A 95 4.05 -32.18 -16.33
N PHE A 96 5.10 -32.96 -16.11
CA PHE A 96 6.21 -33.07 -17.05
C PHE A 96 6.88 -34.45 -16.93
N LEU A 97 7.52 -34.87 -18.01
CA LEU A 97 8.43 -36.01 -18.06
C LEU A 97 9.71 -35.59 -18.79
N LEU A 98 10.86 -35.79 -18.16
CA LEU A 98 12.19 -35.53 -18.69
C LEU A 98 12.80 -36.84 -19.19
N LEU A 99 13.09 -36.93 -20.49
CA LEU A 99 13.63 -38.14 -21.10
C LEU A 99 15.08 -38.38 -20.65
N SER A 100 15.96 -37.37 -20.76
CA SER A 100 17.40 -37.52 -20.45
C SER A 100 17.67 -37.80 -18.98
N GLU A 101 16.97 -37.10 -18.09
CA GLU A 101 17.14 -37.24 -16.65
C GLU A 101 16.34 -38.41 -16.09
N GLN A 102 15.42 -39.00 -16.87
CA GLN A 102 14.47 -40.04 -16.44
C GLN A 102 13.69 -39.63 -15.17
N ARG A 103 13.25 -38.37 -15.14
CA ARG A 103 12.51 -37.77 -14.01
C ARG A 103 11.19 -37.21 -14.47
N SER A 104 10.23 -37.15 -13.56
CA SER A 104 8.88 -36.67 -13.80
C SER A 104 8.47 -35.61 -12.79
N SER A 105 7.28 -35.04 -12.98
CA SER A 105 6.63 -34.16 -12.00
C SER A 105 6.31 -34.83 -10.65
N PHE A 106 6.40 -36.15 -10.55
CA PHE A 106 6.16 -36.88 -9.30
C PHE A 106 7.45 -37.12 -8.49
N ASP A 107 8.61 -36.90 -9.08
CA ASP A 107 9.90 -37.06 -8.42
C ASP A 107 10.32 -35.78 -7.71
N ASP A 108 10.94 -35.91 -6.53
CA ASP A 108 11.56 -34.76 -5.87
C ASP A 108 12.89 -34.44 -6.56
N PHE A 109 12.91 -33.30 -7.28
CA PHE A 109 14.06 -32.86 -8.06
C PHE A 109 14.40 -31.40 -7.69
N PRO A 110 15.47 -31.14 -6.91
CA PRO A 110 15.81 -29.81 -6.38
C PRO A 110 15.97 -28.72 -7.44
N GLU A 111 16.44 -29.09 -8.64
CA GLU A 111 16.61 -28.21 -9.78
C GLU A 111 15.28 -27.61 -10.24
N ILE A 112 14.19 -28.38 -10.17
CA ILE A 112 12.84 -27.91 -10.52
C ILE A 112 12.38 -26.85 -9.54
N ASN A 113 12.67 -27.02 -8.26
CA ASN A 113 12.34 -26.04 -7.23
C ASN A 113 13.10 -24.73 -7.45
N SER A 114 14.36 -24.81 -7.88
CA SER A 114 15.18 -23.64 -8.25
C SER A 114 14.64 -22.93 -9.49
N ILE A 115 14.20 -23.69 -10.51
CA ILE A 115 13.54 -23.15 -11.71
C ILE A 115 12.22 -22.46 -11.35
N LYS A 116 11.37 -23.09 -10.53
CA LYS A 116 10.10 -22.50 -10.05
C LYS A 116 10.34 -21.17 -9.34
N GLN A 117 11.27 -21.15 -8.38
CA GLN A 117 11.63 -19.95 -7.62
C GLN A 117 12.13 -18.83 -8.55
N PHE A 118 12.98 -19.14 -9.51
CA PHE A 118 13.44 -18.16 -10.49
C PHE A 118 12.29 -17.57 -11.31
N ILE A 119 11.40 -18.42 -11.84
CA ILE A 119 10.30 -18.01 -12.72
C ILE A 119 9.28 -17.15 -11.96
N GLU A 120 8.99 -17.46 -10.71
CA GLU A 120 8.11 -16.62 -9.90
C GLU A 120 8.71 -15.24 -9.64
N TRP A 121 9.99 -15.16 -9.24
CA TRP A 121 10.67 -13.88 -9.06
C TRP A 121 10.78 -13.08 -10.37
N ARG A 122 11.04 -13.74 -11.51
CA ARG A 122 10.98 -13.12 -12.83
C ARG A 122 9.59 -12.55 -13.09
N THR A 123 8.54 -13.31 -12.80
CA THR A 123 7.14 -12.87 -12.98
C THR A 123 6.83 -11.62 -12.13
N VAL A 124 7.28 -11.58 -10.87
CA VAL A 124 7.18 -10.37 -10.02
C VAL A 124 7.84 -9.18 -10.70
N LEU A 125 9.09 -9.33 -11.17
CA LEU A 125 9.86 -8.24 -11.77
C LEU A 125 9.29 -7.75 -13.11
N VAL A 126 8.79 -8.65 -13.94
CA VAL A 126 8.15 -8.31 -15.22
C VAL A 126 6.91 -7.47 -14.99
N ARG A 127 6.08 -7.82 -13.98
CA ARG A 127 4.86 -7.08 -13.65
C ARG A 127 5.09 -5.69 -13.07
N LEU A 128 6.27 -5.45 -12.52
CA LEU A 128 6.68 -4.15 -12.01
C LEU A 128 7.28 -3.27 -13.11
N SER A 129 7.85 -3.87 -14.14
CA SER A 129 8.59 -3.16 -15.18
C SER A 129 7.72 -2.14 -15.91
N ASN A 130 8.29 -0.95 -16.18
CA ASN A 130 7.72 0.01 -17.12
C ASN A 130 8.14 -0.35 -18.56
N HIS A 131 9.35 -0.89 -18.70
CA HIS A 131 9.89 -1.44 -19.93
C HIS A 131 10.41 -2.84 -19.65
N HIS A 132 9.91 -3.81 -20.40
CA HIS A 132 10.38 -5.19 -20.34
C HIS A 132 11.29 -5.48 -21.52
N PHE A 133 12.47 -6.00 -21.22
CA PHE A 133 13.32 -6.72 -22.16
C PHE A 133 13.50 -8.14 -21.63
N ASP A 134 13.68 -9.11 -22.52
CA ASP A 134 13.84 -10.52 -22.12
C ASP A 134 14.92 -10.73 -21.05
N THR A 135 15.96 -9.90 -21.08
CA THR A 135 17.14 -10.00 -20.22
C THR A 135 17.19 -8.99 -19.07
N LYS A 136 16.29 -8.01 -19.01
CA LYS A 136 16.30 -6.98 -17.96
C LYS A 136 14.93 -6.35 -17.69
N SER A 137 14.71 -6.01 -16.43
CA SER A 137 13.54 -5.27 -15.96
C SER A 137 13.98 -3.87 -15.53
N ILE A 138 13.28 -2.85 -16.03
CA ILE A 138 13.60 -1.45 -15.74
C ILE A 138 12.35 -0.74 -15.22
N TRP A 139 12.53 0.01 -14.13
CA TRP A 139 11.52 0.94 -13.61
C TRP A 139 12.19 2.17 -12.99
N TYR A 140 11.39 3.22 -12.83
CA TYR A 140 11.82 4.48 -12.25
C TYR A 140 11.20 4.66 -10.86
N LEU A 141 11.99 5.17 -9.93
CA LEU A 141 11.54 5.63 -8.62
C LEU A 141 11.61 7.14 -8.57
N PRO A 142 10.58 7.85 -8.10
CA PRO A 142 10.66 9.29 -7.89
C PRO A 142 11.74 9.61 -6.84
N ASP A 143 12.55 10.62 -7.14
CA ASP A 143 13.61 11.17 -6.29
C ASP A 143 13.64 12.69 -6.50
N ASP A 144 14.22 13.43 -5.54
CA ASP A 144 14.22 14.90 -5.51
C ASP A 144 14.92 15.52 -6.73
N GLU A 145 15.73 14.75 -7.48
CA GLU A 145 16.47 15.16 -8.67
C GLU A 145 15.86 14.69 -10.01
N GLY A 146 14.61 14.20 -10.03
CA GLY A 146 13.93 13.82 -11.29
C GLY A 146 13.81 12.32 -11.54
N GLY A 147 14.11 11.50 -10.52
CA GLY A 147 13.85 10.08 -10.49
C GLY A 147 15.07 9.18 -10.73
N LYS A 148 15.16 8.10 -9.95
CA LYS A 148 16.23 7.10 -10.03
C LYS A 148 15.80 5.91 -10.89
N GLU A 149 16.58 5.60 -11.92
CA GLU A 149 16.43 4.39 -12.70
C GLU A 149 16.93 3.16 -11.92
N ILE A 150 16.11 2.12 -11.85
CA ILE A 150 16.47 0.82 -11.29
C ILE A 150 16.47 -0.20 -12.43
N VAL A 151 17.58 -0.90 -12.58
CA VAL A 151 17.79 -1.94 -13.60
C VAL A 151 18.08 -3.25 -12.89
N VAL A 152 17.30 -4.29 -13.21
CA VAL A 152 17.52 -5.66 -12.74
C VAL A 152 17.81 -6.56 -13.92
N GLU A 153 18.92 -7.29 -13.84
CA GLU A 153 19.38 -8.23 -14.86
C GLU A 153 18.79 -9.62 -14.62
N MET A 154 18.11 -10.16 -15.63
CA MET A 154 17.35 -11.41 -15.60
C MET A 154 17.86 -12.37 -16.68
N HIS A 155 19.16 -12.69 -16.65
CA HIS A 155 19.75 -13.57 -17.67
C HIS A 155 19.20 -15.01 -17.56
N ASP A 156 18.62 -15.49 -18.65
CA ASP A 156 18.05 -16.83 -18.74
C ASP A 156 19.13 -17.90 -18.96
N ASN A 157 19.84 -18.27 -17.89
CA ASN A 157 20.88 -19.30 -17.93
C ASN A 157 20.59 -20.39 -16.88
N LEU A 158 20.27 -21.60 -17.34
CA LEU A 158 19.95 -22.73 -16.48
C LEU A 158 21.11 -23.12 -15.54
N SER A 159 22.36 -23.07 -16.02
CA SER A 159 23.53 -23.37 -15.19
C SER A 159 23.72 -22.38 -14.05
N ARG A 160 23.22 -21.14 -14.20
CA ARG A 160 23.18 -20.13 -13.12
C ARG A 160 22.06 -20.41 -12.14
N VAL A 161 20.85 -20.67 -12.65
CA VAL A 161 19.67 -20.97 -11.82
C VAL A 161 19.91 -22.17 -10.90
N LYS A 162 20.60 -23.20 -11.39
CA LYS A 162 21.01 -24.37 -10.59
C LYS A 162 21.94 -24.05 -9.41
N LYS A 163 22.65 -22.92 -9.46
CA LYS A 163 23.60 -22.50 -8.40
C LYS A 163 22.95 -21.62 -7.34
N VAL A 164 21.76 -21.08 -7.61
CA VAL A 164 21.03 -20.27 -6.63
C VAL A 164 20.41 -21.21 -5.61
N ASN A 165 20.66 -20.96 -4.33
CA ASN A 165 20.10 -21.80 -3.26
C ASN A 165 18.57 -21.70 -3.25
N PHE A 166 17.92 -22.86 -3.33
CA PHE A 166 16.48 -22.96 -3.14
C PHE A 166 16.11 -22.57 -1.70
N SER A 167 15.05 -21.78 -1.55
CA SER A 167 14.46 -21.40 -0.28
C SER A 167 12.94 -21.42 -0.43
N SER A 168 12.28 -22.31 0.31
CA SER A 168 10.82 -22.39 0.33
C SER A 168 10.17 -21.09 0.77
N LEU A 169 10.79 -20.35 1.70
CA LEU A 169 10.35 -19.03 2.15
C LEU A 169 10.45 -17.98 1.04
N SER A 170 11.51 -18.03 0.23
CA SER A 170 11.66 -17.12 -0.91
C SER A 170 10.64 -17.41 -2.01
N LEU A 171 10.36 -18.69 -2.29
CA LEU A 171 9.32 -19.10 -3.23
C LEU A 171 7.93 -18.64 -2.75
N ASP A 172 7.56 -18.95 -1.50
CA ASP A 172 6.28 -18.52 -0.91
C ASP A 172 6.11 -16.99 -0.91
N SER A 173 7.20 -16.26 -0.64
CA SER A 173 7.25 -14.80 -0.74
C SER A 173 6.92 -14.30 -2.15
N ALA A 174 7.52 -14.90 -3.18
CA ALA A 174 7.25 -14.54 -4.57
C ALA A 174 5.79 -14.83 -4.95
N SER A 175 5.28 -16.02 -4.61
CA SER A 175 3.89 -16.41 -4.80
C SER A 175 2.90 -15.41 -4.17
N LYS A 176 3.13 -15.01 -2.91
CA LYS A 176 2.30 -14.01 -2.21
C LYS A 176 2.33 -12.63 -2.89
N LEU A 177 3.51 -12.20 -3.35
CA LEU A 177 3.65 -10.95 -4.12
C LEU A 177 2.91 -11.02 -5.46
N ILE A 178 3.00 -12.14 -6.19
CA ILE A 178 2.26 -12.37 -7.44
C ILE A 178 0.75 -12.28 -7.21
N MET A 179 0.23 -12.93 -6.17
CA MET A 179 -1.19 -12.84 -5.79
C MET A 179 -1.61 -11.40 -5.49
N THR A 180 -0.79 -10.68 -4.73
CA THR A 180 -1.05 -9.29 -4.34
C THR A 180 -1.02 -8.33 -5.54
N LEU A 181 -0.15 -8.59 -6.52
CA LEU A 181 -0.06 -7.83 -7.77
C LEU A 181 -1.19 -8.16 -8.77
N ASN A 182 -1.83 -9.32 -8.64
CA ASN A 182 -2.98 -9.74 -9.47
C ASN A 182 -4.30 -9.08 -9.04
N LEU A 183 -4.37 -8.54 -7.82
CA LEU A 183 -5.54 -7.80 -7.36
C LEU A 183 -5.65 -6.50 -8.18
N ASP A 184 -6.70 -6.40 -9.00
CA ASP A 184 -7.02 -5.21 -9.78
C ASP A 184 -8.05 -4.37 -9.03
N ASP A 185 -7.55 -3.44 -8.22
CA ASP A 185 -8.34 -2.49 -7.45
C ASP A 185 -7.73 -1.08 -7.55
N ALA A 186 -8.39 -0.11 -6.91
CA ALA A 186 -7.95 1.28 -6.88
C ALA A 186 -6.55 1.49 -6.26
N GLN A 187 -6.03 0.53 -5.50
CA GLN A 187 -4.73 0.59 -4.83
C GLN A 187 -3.62 -0.17 -5.57
N SER A 188 -3.93 -0.79 -6.71
CA SER A 188 -2.97 -1.56 -7.51
C SER A 188 -1.72 -0.76 -7.92
N GLY A 189 -1.89 0.52 -8.28
CA GLY A 189 -0.79 1.42 -8.61
C GLY A 189 0.15 1.66 -7.42
N GLU A 190 -0.40 1.85 -6.23
CA GLU A 190 0.36 2.09 -5.02
C GLU A 190 1.12 0.83 -4.58
N ARG A 191 0.46 -0.34 -4.58
CA ARG A 191 1.12 -1.62 -4.28
C ARG A 191 2.34 -1.85 -5.17
N LYS A 192 2.22 -1.55 -6.47
CA LYS A 192 3.35 -1.63 -7.42
C LYS A 192 4.47 -0.65 -7.06
N SER A 193 4.13 0.60 -6.71
CA SER A 193 5.10 1.61 -6.32
C SER A 193 5.89 1.22 -5.06
N ILE A 194 5.17 0.76 -4.03
CA ILE A 194 5.75 0.28 -2.77
C ILE A 194 6.67 -0.92 -3.01
N LEU A 195 6.25 -1.89 -3.85
CA LEU A 195 7.08 -3.04 -4.16
C LEU A 195 8.33 -2.68 -4.99
N LYS A 196 8.23 -1.76 -5.95
CA LYS A 196 9.40 -1.20 -6.65
C LYS A 196 10.41 -0.61 -5.68
N LYS A 197 9.94 0.12 -4.67
CA LYS A 197 10.80 0.68 -3.63
C LYS A 197 11.44 -0.42 -2.78
N ALA A 198 10.64 -1.39 -2.32
CA ALA A 198 11.13 -2.51 -1.52
C ALA A 198 12.26 -3.28 -2.24
N ILE A 199 12.07 -3.63 -3.51
CA ILE A 199 13.08 -4.33 -4.31
C ILE A 199 14.32 -3.45 -4.53
N SER A 200 14.15 -2.15 -4.79
CA SER A 200 15.29 -1.26 -5.05
C SER A 200 16.29 -1.16 -3.89
N ASP A 201 15.86 -1.41 -2.65
CA ASP A 201 16.74 -1.43 -1.49
C ASP A 201 17.74 -2.60 -1.57
N PHE A 202 17.44 -3.66 -2.33
CA PHE A 202 18.27 -4.84 -2.53
C PHE A 202 19.01 -4.86 -3.88
N VAL A 203 18.78 -3.90 -4.78
CA VAL A 203 19.39 -3.85 -6.13
C VAL A 203 20.61 -2.91 -6.18
N LYS A 204 21.06 -2.37 -5.03
CA LYS A 204 22.09 -1.32 -4.98
C LYS A 204 23.47 -1.77 -5.44
N ASP A 205 23.96 -2.89 -4.90
CA ASP A 205 25.33 -3.37 -5.14
C ASP A 205 25.39 -4.50 -6.18
N ASP A 206 24.32 -5.31 -6.25
CA ASP A 206 24.15 -6.37 -7.23
C ASP A 206 22.79 -6.24 -7.92
N LYS A 207 22.83 -6.05 -9.23
CA LYS A 207 21.65 -5.88 -10.09
C LYS A 207 21.06 -7.20 -10.56
N SER A 208 21.69 -8.32 -10.22
CA SER A 208 21.21 -9.65 -10.58
C SER A 208 19.91 -10.00 -9.87
N ILE A 209 18.99 -10.62 -10.61
CA ILE A 209 17.82 -11.31 -10.03
C ILE A 209 18.21 -12.32 -8.94
N ASP A 210 19.41 -12.92 -8.99
CA ASP A 210 19.84 -13.92 -8.01
C ASP A 210 19.93 -13.34 -6.60
N ASN A 211 20.34 -12.08 -6.49
CA ASN A 211 20.40 -11.38 -5.20
C ASN A 211 19.00 -11.13 -4.63
N ILE A 212 18.04 -10.78 -5.49
CA ILE A 212 16.63 -10.63 -5.12
C ILE A 212 16.05 -11.96 -4.66
N ILE A 213 16.31 -13.04 -5.42
CA ILE A 213 15.86 -14.40 -5.09
C ILE A 213 16.44 -14.83 -3.73
N THR A 214 17.73 -14.59 -3.50
CA THR A 214 18.41 -14.92 -2.24
C THR A 214 17.88 -14.08 -1.07
N ALA A 215 17.52 -12.82 -1.32
CA ALA A 215 16.92 -11.92 -0.35
C ALA A 215 15.39 -12.01 -0.27
N GLY A 216 14.76 -12.99 -0.93
CA GLY A 216 13.33 -12.95 -1.24
C GLY A 216 12.39 -12.74 -0.05
N GLU A 217 12.66 -13.42 1.08
CA GLU A 217 11.91 -13.23 2.32
C GLU A 217 12.08 -11.79 2.86
N ARG A 218 13.31 -11.26 2.83
CA ARG A 218 13.59 -9.89 3.28
C ARG A 218 12.92 -8.85 2.37
N VAL A 219 12.83 -9.12 1.07
CA VAL A 219 12.09 -8.27 0.11
C VAL A 219 10.61 -8.24 0.48
N TYR A 220 10.01 -9.40 0.75
CA TYR A 220 8.61 -9.49 1.15
C TYR A 220 8.33 -8.79 2.49
N ASN A 221 9.17 -9.01 3.50
CA ASN A 221 9.05 -8.32 4.78
C ASN A 221 9.17 -6.81 4.60
N ARG A 222 10.15 -6.35 3.81
CA ARG A 222 10.32 -4.93 3.50
C ARG A 222 9.11 -4.33 2.77
N TYR A 223 8.50 -5.07 1.86
CA TYR A 223 7.26 -4.65 1.21
C TYR A 223 6.13 -4.47 2.23
N ASN A 224 5.94 -5.42 3.15
CA ASN A 224 4.91 -5.31 4.19
C ASN A 224 5.18 -4.13 5.13
N ASP A 225 6.44 -3.90 5.55
CA ASP A 225 6.81 -2.76 6.38
C ASP A 225 6.48 -1.43 5.69
N LEU A 226 6.76 -1.31 4.38
CA LEU A 226 6.47 -0.11 3.62
C LEU A 226 4.97 0.07 3.35
N LEU A 227 4.23 -1.02 3.16
CA LEU A 227 2.77 -0.99 3.00
C LEU A 227 2.07 -0.58 4.29
N ASP A 228 2.53 -1.11 5.42
CA ASP A 228 2.07 -0.72 6.75
C ASP A 228 2.36 0.76 7.01
N LEU A 229 3.60 1.22 6.74
CA LEU A 229 3.98 2.63 6.85
C LEU A 229 3.12 3.54 5.95
N TYR A 230 2.84 3.13 4.72
CA TYR A 230 1.97 3.86 3.80
C TYR A 230 0.55 4.02 4.37
N THR A 231 -0.01 2.91 4.86
CA THR A 231 -1.37 2.89 5.45
C THR A 231 -1.44 3.78 6.68
N LYS A 232 -0.41 3.73 7.53
CA LYS A 232 -0.26 4.60 8.70
C LYS A 232 -0.14 6.07 8.33
N ARG A 233 0.68 6.42 7.33
CA ARG A 233 0.80 7.80 6.82
C ARG A 233 -0.51 8.32 6.25
N PHE A 234 -1.26 7.50 5.51
CA PHE A 234 -2.56 7.89 4.98
C PHE A 234 -3.55 8.21 6.12
N SER A 235 -3.57 7.38 7.16
CA SER A 235 -4.35 7.64 8.38
C SER A 235 -3.95 8.96 9.04
N VAL A 236 -2.64 9.21 9.22
CA VAL A 236 -2.11 10.47 9.78
C VAL A 236 -2.51 11.69 8.94
N ASN A 237 -2.37 11.63 7.62
CA ASN A 237 -2.74 12.74 6.74
C ASN A 237 -4.24 13.02 6.76
N SER A 238 -5.07 11.98 6.81
CA SER A 238 -6.52 12.11 6.97
C SER A 238 -6.85 12.82 8.28
N ILE A 239 -6.19 12.44 9.38
CA ILE A 239 -6.36 13.06 10.69
C ILE A 239 -5.92 14.53 10.67
N LEU A 240 -4.76 14.85 10.09
CA LEU A 240 -4.29 16.23 9.96
C LEU A 240 -5.26 17.08 9.14
N SER A 241 -5.80 16.54 8.05
CA SER A 241 -6.81 17.22 7.23
C SER A 241 -8.11 17.45 8.00
N GLU A 242 -8.52 16.52 8.87
CA GLU A 242 -9.70 16.68 9.71
C GLU A 242 -9.49 17.76 10.77
N ILE A 243 -8.32 17.77 11.41
CA ILE A 243 -7.91 18.83 12.35
C ILE A 243 -7.91 20.19 11.67
N GLU A 244 -7.34 20.30 10.46
CA GLU A 244 -7.30 21.56 9.71
C GLU A 244 -8.71 22.04 9.33
N LYS A 245 -9.58 21.12 8.88
CA LYS A 245 -10.98 21.42 8.59
C LYS A 245 -11.71 21.92 9.84
N LYS A 246 -11.51 21.26 10.98
CA LYS A 246 -12.09 21.67 12.26
C LYS A 246 -11.57 23.03 12.71
N ASN A 247 -10.28 23.29 12.59
CA ASN A 247 -9.70 24.60 12.89
C ASN A 247 -10.34 25.72 12.04
N ILE A 248 -10.53 25.50 10.74
CA ILE A 248 -11.21 26.47 9.85
C ILE A 248 -12.67 26.67 10.29
N GLU A 249 -13.40 25.58 10.57
CA GLU A 249 -14.78 25.62 11.04
C GLU A 249 -14.91 26.44 12.34
N TYR A 250 -14.04 26.17 13.31
CA TYR A 250 -14.04 26.86 14.61
C TYR A 250 -13.58 28.30 14.50
N THR A 251 -12.56 28.60 13.70
CA THR A 251 -12.11 29.98 13.44
C THR A 251 -13.25 30.80 12.81
N THR A 252 -14.03 30.19 11.92
CA THR A 252 -15.20 30.83 11.31
C THR A 252 -16.25 31.13 12.38
N LYS A 253 -16.63 30.13 13.20
CA LYS A 253 -17.58 30.33 14.31
C LYS A 253 -17.10 31.39 15.30
N ILE A 254 -15.81 31.39 15.66
CA ILE A 254 -15.17 32.42 16.50
C ILE A 254 -15.37 33.81 15.90
N ASN A 255 -15.07 33.97 14.61
CA ASN A 255 -15.20 35.26 13.93
C ASN A 255 -16.66 35.71 13.85
N ASP A 256 -17.60 34.79 13.57
CA ASP A 256 -19.03 35.08 13.58
C ASP A 256 -19.51 35.52 14.96
N PHE A 257 -19.04 34.84 16.02
CA PHE A 257 -19.36 35.18 17.40
C PHE A 257 -18.75 36.51 17.84
N ILE A 258 -17.49 36.78 17.49
CA ILE A 258 -16.83 38.06 17.77
C ILE A 258 -17.54 39.18 17.02
N SER A 259 -17.85 38.99 15.74
CA SER A 259 -18.60 39.96 14.93
C SER A 259 -19.97 40.25 15.55
N SER A 260 -20.69 39.20 15.95
CA SER A 260 -21.98 39.32 16.65
C SER A 260 -21.86 40.05 17.99
N SER A 261 -20.87 39.70 18.81
CA SER A 261 -20.60 40.34 20.09
C SER A 261 -20.17 41.80 19.92
N GLN A 262 -19.30 42.11 18.95
CA GLN A 262 -18.92 43.48 18.60
C GLN A 262 -20.12 44.29 18.13
N SER A 263 -20.99 43.72 17.29
CA SER A 263 -22.22 44.40 16.85
C SER A 263 -23.14 44.71 18.04
N LYS A 264 -23.26 43.82 19.02
CA LYS A 264 -24.02 44.06 20.27
C LYS A 264 -23.33 45.07 21.18
N ALA A 265 -22.00 45.03 21.28
CA ALA A 265 -21.22 45.97 22.04
C ALA A 265 -21.27 47.39 21.44
N PHE A 266 -21.31 47.53 20.11
CA PHE A 266 -21.53 48.82 19.42
C PHE A 266 -22.96 49.36 19.62
N ALA A 267 -23.93 48.50 19.93
CA ALA A 267 -25.25 48.95 20.33
C ALA A 267 -25.22 49.70 21.68
N ILE A 268 -24.21 49.48 22.54
CA ILE A 268 -24.05 50.21 23.81
C ILE A 268 -23.74 51.69 23.57
N PRO A 269 -22.67 52.09 22.84
CA PRO A 269 -22.47 53.49 22.44
C PRO A 269 -23.64 54.06 21.65
N GLY A 270 -24.24 53.28 20.74
CA GLY A 270 -25.40 53.73 19.96
C GLY A 270 -26.59 54.07 20.85
N ALA A 271 -26.87 53.22 21.86
CA ALA A 271 -27.88 53.47 22.86
C ALA A 271 -27.51 54.66 23.77
N LEU A 272 -26.24 54.81 24.17
CA LEU A 272 -25.76 55.97 24.93
C LEU A 272 -25.93 57.28 24.16
N ILE A 273 -25.60 57.32 22.87
CA ILE A 273 -25.78 58.49 22.01
C ILE A 273 -27.28 58.77 21.81
N ALA A 274 -28.09 57.74 21.57
CA ALA A 274 -29.54 57.88 21.44
C ALA A 274 -30.17 58.41 22.73
N VAL A 275 -29.75 57.90 23.88
CA VAL A 275 -30.14 58.37 25.21
C VAL A 275 -29.67 59.81 25.43
N ALA A 276 -28.41 60.14 25.15
CA ALA A 276 -27.89 61.50 25.29
C ALA A 276 -28.63 62.51 24.39
N ALA A 277 -29.03 62.08 23.18
CA ALA A 277 -29.86 62.85 22.26
C ALA A 277 -31.33 62.97 22.72
N LEU A 278 -31.90 61.92 23.31
CA LEU A 278 -33.24 61.95 23.92
C LEU A 278 -33.28 62.70 25.25
N ALA A 279 -32.15 62.86 25.93
CA ALA A 279 -32.04 63.39 27.29
C ALA A 279 -32.30 64.90 27.44
N LYS A 280 -33.31 65.44 26.76
CA LYS A 280 -34.16 66.50 27.33
C LYS A 280 -35.00 65.93 28.50
N VAL A 281 -34.34 65.17 29.36
CA VAL A 281 -34.93 64.50 30.51
C VAL A 281 -35.08 65.55 31.59
N THR A 282 -36.32 65.80 31.97
CA THR A 282 -36.67 66.78 33.02
C THR A 282 -37.08 66.12 34.34
N ASN A 283 -37.36 64.82 34.32
CA ASN A 283 -37.87 64.07 35.48
C ASN A 283 -36.87 63.01 35.97
N GLU A 284 -36.79 62.82 37.29
CA GLU A 284 -35.89 61.86 37.94
C GLU A 284 -36.16 60.39 37.52
N TRP A 285 -37.42 60.04 37.24
CA TRP A 285 -37.81 58.70 36.79
C TRP A 285 -37.25 58.32 35.42
N GLU A 286 -37.09 59.30 34.53
CA GLU A 286 -36.56 59.07 33.18
C GLU A 286 -35.05 58.78 33.23
N TYR A 287 -34.30 59.38 34.17
CA TYR A 287 -32.89 59.03 34.42
C TYR A 287 -32.72 57.60 34.95
N LEU A 288 -33.62 57.17 35.84
CA LEU A 288 -33.60 55.81 36.39
C LEU A 288 -33.88 54.75 35.31
N LEU A 289 -34.82 55.02 34.40
CA LEU A 289 -35.10 54.14 33.26
C LEU A 289 -33.91 54.03 32.30
N VAL A 290 -33.21 55.13 32.04
CA VAL A 290 -31.97 55.15 31.25
C VAL A 290 -30.89 54.27 31.89
N LEU A 291 -30.70 54.39 33.20
CA LEU A 291 -29.67 53.65 33.94
C LEU A 291 -29.96 52.14 33.93
N ILE A 292 -31.23 51.74 34.08
CA ILE A 292 -31.68 50.36 33.93
C ILE A 292 -31.41 49.84 32.52
N GLY A 293 -31.72 50.63 31.48
CA GLY A 293 -31.45 50.26 30.09
C GLY A 293 -29.96 50.03 29.82
N LEU A 294 -29.09 50.92 30.28
CA LEU A 294 -27.63 50.76 30.16
C LEU A 294 -27.11 49.54 30.91
N TRP A 295 -27.63 49.30 32.12
CA TRP A 295 -27.28 48.13 32.92
C TRP A 295 -27.71 46.83 32.23
N MET A 296 -28.91 46.78 31.65
CA MET A 296 -29.40 45.61 30.91
C MET A 296 -28.55 45.30 29.67
N ILE A 297 -28.16 46.31 28.88
CA ILE A 297 -27.34 46.08 27.69
C ILE A 297 -25.94 45.58 28.09
N TYR A 298 -25.34 46.17 29.14
CA TYR A 298 -24.09 45.66 29.71
C TYR A 298 -24.25 44.20 30.18
N TYR A 299 -25.30 43.88 30.93
CA TYR A 299 -25.55 42.55 31.46
C TYR A 299 -25.69 41.51 30.34
N ILE A 300 -26.51 41.78 29.33
CA ILE A 300 -26.71 40.90 28.16
C ILE A 300 -25.40 40.68 27.40
N THR A 301 -24.60 41.74 27.22
CA THR A 301 -23.32 41.65 26.51
C THR A 301 -22.32 40.80 27.29
N LYS A 302 -22.24 41.01 28.62
CA LYS A 302 -21.38 40.22 29.50
C LYS A 302 -21.78 38.74 29.50
N THR A 303 -23.07 38.43 29.67
CA THR A 303 -23.56 37.05 29.61
C THR A 303 -23.27 36.40 28.26
N SER A 304 -23.42 37.14 27.16
CA SER A 304 -23.04 36.65 25.82
C SER A 304 -21.54 36.36 25.72
N ASN A 305 -20.68 37.17 26.32
CA ASN A 305 -19.23 36.96 26.34
C ASN A 305 -18.83 35.80 27.27
N ASP A 306 -19.54 35.59 28.38
CA ASP A 306 -19.33 34.47 29.30
C ASP A 306 -19.61 33.13 28.60
N VAL A 307 -20.73 32.99 27.89
CA VAL A 307 -21.07 31.78 27.10
C VAL A 307 -20.02 31.49 26.02
N LEU A 308 -19.46 32.54 25.41
CA LEU A 308 -18.38 32.39 24.43
C LEU A 308 -17.07 31.93 25.07
N ARG A 309 -16.75 32.42 26.28
CA ARG A 309 -15.58 31.96 27.02
C ARG A 309 -15.70 30.48 27.38
N GLU A 310 -16.87 30.04 27.85
CA GLU A 310 -17.16 28.63 28.14
C GLU A 310 -17.04 27.76 26.88
N SER A 311 -17.56 28.22 25.74
CA SER A 311 -17.41 27.53 24.45
C SER A 311 -15.94 27.37 24.04
N TYR A 312 -15.09 28.35 24.35
CA TYR A 312 -13.65 28.26 24.11
C TYR A 312 -12.92 27.34 25.09
N ASP A 313 -13.39 27.21 26.34
CA ASP A 313 -12.88 26.21 27.29
C ASP A 313 -13.20 24.78 26.81
N HIS A 314 -14.44 24.54 26.37
CA HIS A 314 -14.82 23.26 25.76
C HIS A 314 -13.98 22.95 24.52
N LEU A 315 -13.74 23.93 23.66
CA LEU A 315 -12.91 23.75 22.47
C LEU A 315 -11.47 23.33 22.81
N VAL A 316 -10.88 23.88 23.88
CA VAL A 316 -9.54 23.47 24.32
C VAL A 316 -9.57 22.04 24.86
N SER A 317 -10.61 21.66 25.60
CA SER A 317 -10.79 20.31 26.11
C SER A 317 -10.94 19.28 24.98
N ASP A 318 -11.77 19.57 23.97
CA ASP A 318 -11.98 18.69 22.82
C ASP A 318 -10.70 18.53 21.99
N LEU A 319 -9.92 19.61 21.85
CA LEU A 319 -8.60 19.56 21.23
C LEU A 319 -7.64 18.67 22.04
N ASP A 320 -7.58 18.82 23.36
CA ASP A 320 -6.70 18.01 24.19
C ASP A 320 -7.08 16.52 24.17
N GLU A 321 -8.37 16.19 24.22
CA GLU A 321 -8.84 14.80 24.16
C GLU A 321 -8.60 14.16 22.78
N SER A 322 -8.88 14.90 21.70
CA SER A 322 -8.62 14.42 20.34
C SER A 322 -7.13 14.15 20.16
N PHE A 323 -6.28 15.09 20.59
CA PHE A 323 -4.83 14.94 20.49
C PHE A 323 -4.23 13.90 21.45
N SER A 324 -4.79 13.69 22.64
CA SER A 324 -4.31 12.67 23.58
C SER A 324 -4.49 11.26 23.04
N ARG A 325 -5.62 10.98 22.38
CA ARG A 325 -5.86 9.71 21.66
C ARG A 325 -4.86 9.49 20.53
N TYR A 326 -4.32 10.55 19.94
CA TYR A 326 -3.28 10.46 18.91
C TYR A 326 -1.88 10.18 19.49
N TYR A 327 -1.59 10.57 20.74
CA TYR A 327 -0.30 10.29 21.40
C TYR A 327 -0.15 8.81 21.81
N GLU A 328 -1.24 8.07 21.99
CA GLU A 328 -1.25 6.65 22.31
C GLU A 328 -0.80 5.75 21.15
N PHE A 329 -0.79 6.25 19.91
CA PHE A 329 -0.20 5.56 18.76
C PHE A 329 1.33 5.75 18.76
N ASP A 330 2.08 4.65 18.78
CA ASP A 330 3.52 4.64 19.06
C ASP A 330 4.42 5.00 17.87
N GLU A 331 4.07 6.06 17.11
CA GLU A 331 4.72 6.29 15.81
C GLU A 331 5.15 7.72 15.55
N GLY A 332 6.46 7.84 15.27
CA GLY A 332 7.09 9.00 14.63
C GLY A 332 7.28 10.22 15.53
N LYS A 333 8.52 10.42 16.00
CA LYS A 333 8.94 11.62 16.77
C LYS A 333 8.61 12.93 16.03
N GLU A 334 8.62 12.89 14.70
CA GLU A 334 8.32 14.03 13.82
C GLU A 334 6.82 14.33 13.71
N VAL A 335 5.97 13.30 13.72
CA VAL A 335 4.51 13.42 13.71
C VAL A 335 4.02 14.02 15.03
N ARG A 336 4.51 13.50 16.17
CA ARG A 336 4.24 14.08 17.49
C ARG A 336 4.65 15.55 17.57
N LYS A 337 5.80 15.91 17.01
CA LYS A 337 6.30 17.30 17.01
C LYS A 337 5.43 18.24 16.18
N SER A 338 4.98 17.80 14.99
CA SER A 338 4.12 18.61 14.12
C SER A 338 2.71 18.76 14.69
N ALA A 339 2.14 17.68 15.23
CA ALA A 339 0.86 17.68 15.93
C ALA A 339 0.91 18.58 17.18
N ALA A 340 1.95 18.47 18.01
CA ALA A 340 2.16 19.32 19.18
C ALA A 340 2.22 20.81 18.81
N LYS A 341 3.00 21.15 17.78
CA LYS A 341 3.14 22.54 17.32
C LYS A 341 1.81 23.12 16.82
N THR A 342 1.01 22.30 16.14
CA THR A 342 -0.31 22.68 15.66
C THR A 342 -1.28 22.90 16.83
N LEU A 343 -1.31 21.98 17.79
CA LEU A 343 -2.10 22.10 19.02
C LEU A 343 -1.75 23.38 19.80
N GLU A 344 -0.45 23.64 19.99
CA GLU A 344 0.04 24.81 20.70
C GLU A 344 -0.38 26.12 20.00
N SER A 345 -0.21 26.19 18.67
CA SER A 345 -0.67 27.33 17.87
C SER A 345 -2.19 27.58 18.00
N LEU A 346 -3.00 26.52 18.07
CA LEU A 346 -4.45 26.63 18.26
C LEU A 346 -4.81 27.14 19.65
N LYS A 347 -4.19 26.60 20.70
CA LYS A 347 -4.39 27.06 22.08
C LYS A 347 -4.06 28.54 22.24
N ILE A 348 -2.96 29.01 21.64
CA ILE A 348 -2.56 30.43 21.65
C ILE A 348 -3.64 31.30 20.98
N LYS A 349 -4.17 30.89 19.81
CA LYS A 349 -5.24 31.65 19.14
C LYS A 349 -6.51 31.73 19.98
N ILE A 350 -6.90 30.63 20.65
CA ILE A 350 -8.08 30.59 21.52
C ILE A 350 -7.87 31.48 22.76
N GLN A 351 -6.69 31.45 23.39
CA GLN A 351 -6.36 32.33 24.52
C GLN A 351 -6.40 33.81 24.12
N ASN A 352 -5.86 34.15 22.95
CA ASN A 352 -5.94 35.51 22.41
C ASN A 352 -7.40 35.95 22.18
N ALA A 353 -8.27 35.06 21.71
CA ALA A 353 -9.69 35.34 21.57
C ALA A 353 -10.38 35.59 22.92
N LYS A 354 -10.09 34.77 23.96
CA LYS A 354 -10.58 35.01 25.33
C LYS A 354 -10.11 36.35 25.89
N SER A 355 -8.84 36.70 25.69
CA SER A 355 -8.28 37.98 26.14
C SER A 355 -8.99 39.17 25.47
N ARG A 356 -9.32 39.07 24.18
CA ARG A 356 -10.12 40.09 23.48
C ARG A 356 -11.52 40.25 24.06
N LEU A 357 -12.20 39.17 24.43
CA LEU A 357 -13.50 39.25 25.10
C LEU A 357 -13.40 39.98 26.45
N ASN A 358 -12.37 39.68 27.24
CA ASN A 358 -12.14 40.37 28.52
C ASN A 358 -11.91 41.88 28.34
N ASN A 359 -11.21 42.28 27.28
CA ASN A 359 -11.03 43.70 26.95
C ASN A 359 -12.35 44.36 26.56
N ILE A 360 -13.25 43.65 25.87
CA ILE A 360 -14.60 44.16 25.53
C ILE A 360 -15.44 44.33 26.79
N ASP A 361 -15.38 43.38 27.73
CA ASP A 361 -16.11 43.49 29.01
C ASP A 361 -15.61 44.69 29.83
N LEU A 362 -14.29 44.91 29.89
CA LEU A 362 -13.67 46.08 30.54
C LEU A 362 -14.14 47.41 29.91
N LEU A 363 -14.20 47.47 28.58
CA LEU A 363 -14.72 48.64 27.87
C LEU A 363 -16.21 48.86 28.18
N GLY A 364 -17.01 47.80 28.26
CA GLY A 364 -18.41 47.87 28.64
C GLY A 364 -18.61 48.44 30.06
N ILE A 365 -17.78 48.01 31.02
CA ILE A 365 -17.78 48.56 32.39
C ILE A 365 -17.42 50.05 32.37
N PHE A 366 -16.38 50.43 31.65
CA PHE A 366 -15.95 51.82 31.54
C PHE A 366 -17.03 52.72 30.93
N MET A 367 -17.72 52.24 29.88
CA MET A 367 -18.85 52.95 29.27
C MET A 367 -20.05 53.09 30.21
N PHE A 368 -20.35 52.06 31.01
CA PHE A 368 -21.40 52.14 32.03
C PHE A 368 -21.07 53.21 33.08
N PHE A 369 -19.83 53.23 33.59
CA PHE A 369 -19.38 54.25 34.54
C PHE A 369 -19.42 55.67 33.95
N LEU A 370 -19.02 55.86 32.69
CA LEU A 370 -19.14 57.14 32.01
C LEU A 370 -20.60 57.60 31.88
N GLY A 371 -21.52 56.67 31.57
CA GLY A 371 -22.95 56.97 31.51
C GLY A 371 -23.53 57.40 32.86
N VAL A 372 -23.15 56.70 33.93
CA VAL A 372 -23.54 57.08 35.31
C VAL A 372 -22.97 58.45 35.68
N LEU A 373 -21.71 58.71 35.37
CA LEU A 373 -21.03 59.98 35.68
C LEU A 373 -21.68 61.14 34.91
N TYR A 374 -22.02 60.96 33.64
CA TYR A 374 -22.75 61.96 32.85
C TYR A 374 -24.12 62.32 33.44
N ILE A 375 -24.84 61.34 33.99
CA ILE A 375 -26.14 61.56 34.65
C ILE A 375 -25.98 62.29 35.98
N ILE A 376 -24.90 62.04 36.73
CA ILE A 376 -24.66 62.69 38.04
C ILE A 376 -24.22 64.16 37.90
N PHE A 377 -23.46 64.49 36.86
CA PHE A 377 -22.91 65.84 36.65
C PHE A 377 -23.81 66.78 35.83
N LYS A 378 -25.01 66.32 35.44
CA LYS A 378 -26.04 67.08 34.74
C LYS A 378 -27.22 67.28 35.67
#